data_AF-A0A7Y5XTB9-F1
#
_entry.id   AF-A0A7Y5XTB9-F1
#
_cell.length_a   1.000
_cell.length_b   1.000
_cell.length_c   1.000
_cell.angle_alpha   90.00
_cell.angle_beta   90.00
_cell.angle_gamma   90.00
#
_symmetry.space_group_name_H-M   'P 1'
#
loop_
_entity.id
_entity.type
_entity.pdbx_description
1 polymer ?
#
loop_
_entity_poly.entity_id
_entity_poly.type
_entity_poly.pdbx_seq_one_letter_code
_entity_poly.pdbx_strand_id
1 'polypeptide(L)'
;MDESSFAAQLNRESEAWVAEGIVSAEQAAAIRSRYADVRVGRRASATTALSVIGGVAVGVGVIAFVAANWDGMSHGARLALLTLTVAGAYGGGYHFRDRAATAPRVGEALYLLGVLAFGASIFLVGQMYNVQAHDPLGLLLWAAGATATALVVRSRALATTAVLVFTAWVGFEFGLAL
;
A
#
# COMPACT_ATOMS: atom_id res chain seq x y z
N MET A 1 15.97 -23.07 15.00
CA MET A 1 16.97 -23.47 13.99
C MET A 1 16.85 -22.45 12.86
N ASP A 2 17.93 -21.75 12.54
CA ASP A 2 17.89 -20.62 11.60
C ASP A 2 17.80 -21.13 10.16
N GLU A 3 16.79 -20.69 9.39
CA GLU A 3 16.61 -21.06 7.96
C GLU A 3 17.85 -20.67 7.12
N SER A 4 18.65 -19.71 7.62
CA SER A 4 19.93 -19.29 7.06
C SER A 4 20.98 -20.42 7.09
N SER A 5 20.97 -21.26 8.13
CA SER A 5 21.90 -22.38 8.27
C SER A 5 21.42 -23.59 7.47
N PHE A 6 20.10 -23.83 7.44
CA PHE A 6 19.53 -25.00 6.76
C PHE A 6 19.77 -24.99 5.26
N ALA A 7 19.51 -23.89 4.54
CA ALA A 7 19.73 -23.90 3.09
C ALA A 7 21.22 -23.96 2.71
N ALA A 8 22.11 -23.42 3.55
CA ALA A 8 23.55 -23.55 3.36
C ALA A 8 24.03 -24.98 3.62
N GLN A 9 23.45 -25.66 4.61
CA GLN A 9 23.70 -27.07 4.88
C GLN A 9 23.14 -27.97 3.78
N LEU A 10 21.91 -27.71 3.32
CA LEU A 10 21.27 -28.42 2.21
C LEU A 10 22.09 -28.32 0.92
N ASN A 11 22.69 -27.16 0.63
CA ASN A 11 23.55 -27.02 -0.54
C ASN A 11 24.75 -27.97 -0.44
N ARG A 12 25.45 -27.97 0.70
CA ARG A 12 26.62 -28.85 0.93
C ARG A 12 26.27 -30.33 0.92
N GLU A 13 25.21 -30.73 1.62
CA GLU A 13 24.78 -32.14 1.66
C GLU A 13 24.31 -32.62 0.29
N SER A 14 23.61 -31.77 -0.48
CA SER A 14 23.18 -32.14 -1.83
C SER A 14 24.34 -32.38 -2.80
N GLU A 15 25.47 -31.69 -2.62
CA GLU A 15 26.68 -31.92 -3.41
C GLU A 15 27.37 -33.23 -3.02
N ALA A 16 27.40 -33.55 -1.73
CA ALA A 16 27.90 -34.83 -1.23
C ALA A 16 27.08 -36.01 -1.76
N TRP A 17 25.74 -35.93 -1.75
CA TRP A 17 24.89 -37.00 -2.27
C TRP A 17 25.02 -37.22 -3.79
N VAL A 18 25.37 -36.17 -4.54
CA VAL A 18 25.70 -36.30 -5.97
C VAL A 18 27.05 -37.00 -6.15
N ALA A 19 28.06 -36.65 -5.34
CA ALA A 19 29.37 -37.29 -5.38
C ALA A 19 29.31 -38.77 -4.95
N GLU A 20 28.42 -39.10 -4.01
CA GLU A 20 28.17 -40.47 -3.54
C GLU A 20 27.24 -41.26 -4.48
N GLY A 21 26.72 -40.64 -5.55
CA GLY A 21 25.83 -41.28 -6.52
C GLY A 21 24.43 -41.60 -6.00
N ILE A 22 24.04 -41.04 -4.86
CA ILE A 22 22.75 -41.25 -4.21
C ILE A 22 21.62 -40.54 -4.98
N VAL A 23 21.92 -39.37 -5.57
CA VAL A 23 20.99 -38.60 -6.41
C VAL A 23 21.70 -38.00 -7.63
N SER A 24 20.97 -37.77 -8.71
CA SER A 24 21.51 -37.09 -9.89
C SER A 24 21.69 -35.59 -9.65
N ALA A 25 22.57 -34.95 -10.43
CA ALA A 25 22.79 -33.50 -10.35
C ALA A 25 21.50 -32.69 -10.61
N GLU A 26 20.62 -33.18 -11.49
CA GLU A 26 19.31 -32.58 -11.79
C GLU A 26 18.33 -32.73 -10.62
N GLN A 27 18.31 -33.90 -9.96
CA GLN A 27 17.49 -34.12 -8.76
C GLN A 27 17.96 -33.24 -7.60
N ALA A 28 19.26 -33.13 -7.39
CA ALA A 28 19.84 -32.25 -6.38
C ALA A 28 19.48 -30.76 -6.65
N ALA A 29 19.52 -30.33 -7.91
CA ALA A 29 19.10 -28.98 -8.30
C ALA A 29 17.60 -28.73 -8.04
N ALA A 30 16.74 -29.71 -8.33
CA ALA A 30 15.29 -29.61 -8.08
C ALA A 30 14.93 -29.60 -6.58
N ILE A 31 15.72 -30.28 -5.74
CA ILE A 31 15.55 -30.22 -4.28
C ILE A 31 15.99 -28.85 -3.76
N ARG A 32 17.16 -28.35 -4.19
CA ARG A 32 17.65 -27.03 -3.78
C ARG A 32 16.70 -25.89 -4.17
N SER A 33 16.11 -25.95 -5.37
CA SER A 33 15.20 -24.89 -5.85
C SER A 33 13.96 -24.74 -4.96
N ARG A 34 13.41 -25.84 -4.44
CA ARG A 34 12.26 -25.81 -3.51
C ARG A 34 12.51 -25.02 -2.22
N TYR A 35 13.77 -24.93 -1.77
CA TYR A 35 14.13 -24.23 -0.53
C TYR A 35 14.82 -22.89 -0.77
N ALA A 36 15.28 -22.62 -2.01
CA ALA A 36 15.79 -21.31 -2.40
C ALA A 36 14.69 -20.22 -2.42
N ASP A 37 13.47 -20.59 -2.78
CA ASP A 37 12.33 -19.66 -2.92
C ASP A 37 11.92 -18.98 -1.60
N VAL A 38 12.15 -19.62 -0.45
CA VAL A 38 11.77 -19.07 0.87
C VAL A 38 12.55 -17.79 1.20
N ARG A 39 13.83 -17.71 0.80
CA ARG A 39 14.67 -16.52 1.03
C ARG A 39 14.35 -15.38 0.07
N VAL A 40 14.05 -15.70 -1.19
CA VAL A 40 13.65 -14.71 -2.20
C VAL A 40 12.34 -14.05 -1.78
N GLY A 41 11.36 -14.82 -1.30
CA GLY A 41 10.09 -14.31 -0.81
C GLY A 41 10.22 -13.35 0.39
N ARG A 42 11.07 -13.68 1.38
CA ARG A 42 11.24 -12.86 2.59
C ARG A 42 11.96 -11.53 2.31
N ARG A 43 12.99 -11.56 1.45
CA ARG A 43 13.73 -10.35 1.06
C ARG A 43 12.91 -9.45 0.14
N ALA A 44 12.14 -10.03 -0.79
CA ALA A 44 11.18 -9.29 -1.60
C ALA A 44 10.11 -8.62 -0.73
N SER A 45 9.58 -9.31 0.28
CA SER A 45 8.59 -8.77 1.21
C SER A 45 9.10 -7.55 2.01
N ALA A 46 10.34 -7.61 2.53
CA ALA A 46 10.93 -6.49 3.27
C ALA A 46 11.18 -5.27 2.36
N THR A 47 11.71 -5.48 1.15
CA THR A 47 11.90 -4.41 0.17
C THR A 47 10.56 -3.78 -0.22
N THR A 48 9.52 -4.59 -0.47
CA THR A 48 8.17 -4.08 -0.75
C THR A 48 7.62 -3.27 0.42
N ALA A 49 7.73 -3.76 1.66
CA ALA A 49 7.26 -3.01 2.83
C ALA A 49 7.98 -1.66 2.98
N LEU A 50 9.30 -1.63 2.83
CA LEU A 50 10.08 -0.39 2.84
C LEU A 50 9.69 0.56 1.70
N SER A 51 9.44 0.04 0.49
CA SER A 51 8.97 0.85 -0.63
C SER A 51 7.58 1.44 -0.37
N VAL A 52 6.67 0.68 0.24
CA VAL A 52 5.35 1.19 0.63
C VAL A 52 5.49 2.29 1.69
N ILE A 53 6.26 2.04 2.76
CA ILE A 53 6.48 3.03 3.82
C ILE A 53 7.12 4.30 3.26
N GLY A 54 8.16 4.15 2.42
CA GLY A 54 8.82 5.29 1.78
C GLY A 54 7.87 6.08 0.87
N GLY A 55 7.05 5.39 0.07
CA GLY A 55 6.04 6.03 -0.77
C GLY A 55 4.98 6.79 0.04
N VAL A 56 4.49 6.18 1.13
CA VAL A 56 3.54 6.84 2.05
C VAL A 56 4.20 8.05 2.72
N ALA A 57 5.43 7.92 3.21
CA ALA A 57 6.15 9.01 3.85
C ALA A 57 6.39 10.19 2.89
N VAL A 58 6.74 9.92 1.63
CA VAL A 58 6.85 10.94 0.59
C VAL A 58 5.50 11.60 0.33
N GLY A 59 4.42 10.81 0.21
CA GLY A 59 3.07 11.34 0.04
C GLY A 59 2.65 12.26 1.19
N VAL A 60 2.86 11.83 2.43
CA VAL A 60 2.63 12.64 3.64
C VAL A 60 3.50 13.89 3.63
N GLY A 61 4.77 13.78 3.25
CA GLY A 61 5.69 14.92 3.14
C GLY A 61 5.23 15.96 2.12
N VAL A 62 4.75 15.53 0.95
CA VAL A 62 4.20 16.44 -0.07
C VAL A 62 2.94 17.14 0.45
N ILE A 63 2.04 16.40 1.10
CA ILE A 63 0.83 16.98 1.71
C ILE A 63 1.22 18.00 2.79
N ALA A 64 2.15 17.65 3.68
CA ALA A 64 2.64 18.52 4.74
C ALA A 64 3.34 19.77 4.19
N PHE A 65 4.11 19.65 3.11
CA PHE A 65 4.74 20.78 2.43
C PHE A 65 3.69 21.72 1.84
N VAL A 66 2.69 21.19 1.13
CA VAL A 66 1.59 22.00 0.60
C VAL A 66 0.82 22.69 1.73
N ALA A 67 0.54 21.96 2.80
CA ALA A 67 -0.13 22.49 3.99
C ALA A 67 0.70 23.57 4.70
N ALA A 68 2.03 23.45 4.74
CA ALA A 68 2.92 24.46 5.30
C ALA A 68 2.96 25.76 4.48
N ASN A 69 2.59 25.70 3.19
CA ASN A 69 2.53 26.85 2.30
C ASN A 69 1.09 27.42 2.16
N TRP A 70 0.19 27.07 3.09
CA TRP A 70 -1.24 27.42 2.95
C TRP A 70 -1.57 28.90 3.08
N ASP A 71 -0.79 29.67 3.83
CA ASP A 71 -1.11 31.07 4.20
C ASP A 71 -1.34 31.97 2.97
N GLY A 72 -0.77 31.64 1.81
CA GLY A 72 -0.98 32.37 0.56
C GLY A 72 -2.18 31.94 -0.29
N MET A 73 -2.88 30.85 0.05
CA MET A 73 -3.91 30.24 -0.80
C MET A 73 -5.33 30.51 -0.30
N SER A 74 -6.23 30.95 -1.18
CA SER A 74 -7.67 31.07 -0.88
C SER A 74 -8.31 29.70 -0.64
N HIS A 75 -9.37 29.63 0.17
CA HIS A 75 -10.08 28.37 0.45
C HIS A 75 -10.51 27.64 -0.83
N GLY A 76 -10.93 28.38 -1.86
CA GLY A 76 -11.29 27.82 -3.17
C GLY A 76 -10.11 27.18 -3.89
N ALA A 77 -8.92 27.81 -3.86
CA ALA A 77 -7.71 27.24 -4.47
C ALA A 77 -7.27 25.96 -3.77
N ARG A 78 -7.38 25.91 -2.43
CA ARG A 78 -7.07 24.73 -1.63
C ARG A 78 -8.00 23.57 -1.99
N LEU A 79 -9.30 23.83 -2.07
CA LEU A 79 -10.30 22.82 -2.44
C LEU A 79 -10.10 22.32 -3.87
N ALA A 80 -9.80 23.23 -4.81
CA ALA A 80 -9.50 22.88 -6.18
C ALA A 80 -8.26 21.97 -6.27
N LEU A 81 -7.20 22.29 -5.53
CA LEU A 81 -5.98 21.47 -5.49
C LEU A 81 -6.28 20.05 -4.99
N LEU A 82 -6.94 19.92 -3.83
CA LEU A 82 -7.31 18.63 -3.26
C LEU A 82 -8.18 17.81 -4.22
N THR A 83 -9.19 18.45 -4.80
CA THR A 83 -10.13 17.81 -5.74
C THR A 83 -9.40 17.35 -7.01
N LEU A 84 -8.55 18.19 -7.59
CA LEU A 84 -7.77 17.86 -8.79
C LEU A 84 -6.75 16.75 -8.52
N THR A 85 -6.14 16.72 -7.33
CA THR A 85 -5.25 15.61 -6.94
C THR A 85 -6.00 14.30 -6.89
N VAL A 86 -7.17 14.25 -6.24
CA VAL A 86 -7.99 13.03 -6.16
C VAL A 86 -8.49 12.62 -7.54
N ALA A 87 -9.03 13.56 -8.31
CA ALA A 87 -9.55 13.31 -9.66
C ALA A 87 -8.45 12.87 -10.63
N GLY A 88 -7.27 13.48 -10.56
CA GLY A 88 -6.10 13.11 -11.35
C GLY A 88 -5.58 11.72 -11.02
N ALA A 89 -5.53 11.36 -9.74
CA ALA A 89 -5.15 10.02 -9.31
C ALA A 89 -6.14 8.96 -9.80
N TYR A 90 -7.45 9.16 -9.63
CA TYR A 90 -8.45 8.24 -10.14
C TYR A 90 -8.51 8.19 -11.68
N GLY A 91 -8.43 9.34 -12.34
CA GLY A 91 -8.42 9.43 -13.80
C GLY A 91 -7.20 8.74 -14.41
N GLY A 92 -6.02 8.93 -13.80
CA GLY A 92 -4.81 8.22 -14.17
C GLY A 92 -4.91 6.72 -13.88
N GLY A 93 -5.46 6.33 -12.74
CA GLY A 93 -5.74 4.94 -12.39
C GLY A 93 -6.60 4.25 -13.45
N TYR A 94 -7.75 4.85 -13.77
CA TYR A 94 -8.65 4.39 -14.81
C TYR A 94 -7.97 4.33 -16.17
N HIS A 95 -7.22 5.36 -16.54
CA HIS A 95 -6.55 5.40 -17.84
C HIS A 95 -5.51 4.27 -17.99
N PHE A 96 -4.58 4.15 -17.04
CA PHE A 96 -3.45 3.21 -17.15
C PHE A 96 -3.81 1.76 -16.86
N ARG A 97 -4.82 1.52 -16.01
CA ARG A 97 -5.28 0.17 -15.67
C ARG A 97 -6.42 -0.33 -16.55
N ASP A 98 -7.48 0.47 -16.70
CA ASP A 98 -8.76 -0.04 -17.22
C ASP A 98 -9.00 0.35 -18.69
N ARG A 99 -8.62 1.58 -19.10
CA ARG A 99 -8.86 2.06 -20.46
C ARG A 99 -7.76 1.67 -21.44
N ALA A 100 -6.52 2.04 -21.16
CA ALA A 100 -5.37 1.80 -22.04
C ALA A 100 -4.69 0.47 -21.73
N ALA A 101 -4.79 0.00 -20.48
CA ALA A 101 -4.11 -1.20 -19.98
C ALA A 101 -2.59 -1.26 -20.26
N THR A 102 -1.96 -0.11 -20.52
CA THR A 102 -0.54 0.01 -20.87
C THR A 102 0.37 -0.18 -19.66
N ALA A 103 -0.08 0.20 -18.46
CA ALA A 103 0.67 0.04 -17.23
C ALA A 103 -0.25 -0.32 -16.05
N PRO A 104 -0.79 -1.55 -15.99
CA PRO A 104 -1.81 -1.92 -15.01
C PRO A 104 -1.38 -1.76 -13.55
N ARG A 105 -0.10 -2.04 -13.25
CA ARG A 105 0.48 -1.85 -11.91
C ARG A 105 0.55 -0.39 -11.50
N VAL A 106 0.86 0.51 -12.45
CA VAL A 106 0.88 1.96 -12.20
C VAL A 106 -0.54 2.46 -11.98
N GLY A 107 -1.50 2.02 -12.81
CA GLY A 107 -2.90 2.39 -12.62
C GLY A 107 -3.48 1.89 -11.29
N GLU A 108 -3.12 0.69 -10.85
CA GLU A 108 -3.49 0.19 -9.51
C GLU A 108 -2.88 1.03 -8.37
N ALA A 109 -1.61 1.43 -8.50
CA ALA A 109 -0.98 2.34 -7.54
C ALA A 109 -1.66 3.72 -7.53
N LEU A 110 -2.10 4.23 -8.69
CA LEU A 110 -2.82 5.50 -8.80
C LEU A 110 -4.22 5.44 -8.19
N TYR A 111 -4.94 4.32 -8.31
CA TYR A 111 -6.18 4.11 -7.56
C TYR A 111 -5.95 4.13 -6.04
N LEU A 112 -4.89 3.47 -5.58
CA LEU A 112 -4.53 3.47 -4.16
C LEU A 112 -4.18 4.88 -3.68
N LEU A 113 -3.39 5.62 -4.47
CA LEU A 113 -3.08 7.02 -4.23
C LEU A 113 -4.36 7.87 -4.16
N GLY A 114 -5.32 7.64 -5.06
CA GLY A 114 -6.61 8.34 -5.06
C GLY A 114 -7.39 8.12 -3.76
N VAL A 115 -7.43 6.89 -3.25
CA VAL A 115 -8.08 6.58 -1.96
C VAL A 115 -7.37 7.26 -0.79
N LEU A 116 -6.03 7.26 -0.77
CA LEU A 116 -5.24 7.90 0.29
C LEU A 116 -5.39 9.43 0.25
N ALA A 117 -5.31 10.02 -0.94
CA ALA A 117 -5.48 11.45 -1.17
C ALA A 117 -6.90 11.92 -0.81
N PHE A 118 -7.92 11.10 -1.08
CA PHE A 118 -9.29 11.37 -0.68
C PHE A 118 -9.43 11.46 0.84
N GLY A 119 -8.89 10.48 1.57
CA GLY A 119 -8.85 10.52 3.03
C GLY A 119 -8.14 11.75 3.58
N ALA A 120 -6.93 12.02 3.10
CA ALA A 120 -6.17 13.21 3.50
C ALA A 120 -6.95 14.51 3.23
N SER A 121 -7.63 14.60 2.08
CA SER A 121 -8.44 15.76 1.72
C SER A 121 -9.58 16.01 2.69
N ILE A 122 -10.24 14.96 3.19
CA ILE A 122 -11.31 15.10 4.20
C ILE A 122 -10.78 15.82 5.45
N PHE A 123 -9.64 15.37 5.99
CA PHE A 123 -9.07 15.97 7.20
C PHE A 123 -8.56 17.39 6.97
N LEU A 124 -7.93 17.64 5.81
CA LEU A 124 -7.45 18.98 5.43
C LEU A 124 -8.59 19.98 5.25
N VAL A 125 -9.72 19.54 4.68
CA VAL A 125 -10.94 20.36 4.58
C VAL A 125 -11.54 20.59 5.98
N GLY A 126 -11.56 19.57 6.84
CA GLY A 126 -11.98 19.71 8.23
C GLY A 126 -11.17 20.76 8.98
N GLN A 127 -9.84 20.74 8.84
CA GLN A 127 -8.95 21.77 9.39
C GLN A 127 -9.25 23.16 8.83
N MET A 128 -9.46 23.28 7.51
CA MET A 128 -9.72 24.56 6.84
C MET A 128 -11.01 25.25 7.34
N TYR A 129 -12.02 24.48 7.73
CA TYR A 129 -13.30 25.00 8.24
C TYR A 129 -13.44 24.90 9.77
N ASN A 130 -12.36 24.63 10.50
CA ASN A 130 -12.36 24.46 11.96
C ASN A 130 -13.38 23.42 12.46
N VAL A 131 -13.60 22.36 11.68
CA VAL A 131 -14.37 21.18 12.14
C VAL A 131 -13.55 20.49 13.23
N GLN A 132 -14.21 20.13 14.33
CA GLN A 132 -13.52 19.50 15.47
C GLN A 132 -12.84 18.19 15.03
N ALA A 133 -11.56 18.04 15.38
CA ALA A 133 -10.74 16.88 15.03
C ALA A 133 -11.23 15.55 15.64
N HIS A 134 -12.20 15.60 16.57
CA HIS A 134 -12.83 14.45 17.20
C HIS A 134 -14.04 13.91 16.45
N ASP A 135 -14.24 14.27 15.17
CA ASP A 135 -15.37 13.78 14.40
C ASP A 135 -15.10 12.40 13.76
N PRO A 136 -15.66 11.30 14.30
CA PRO A 136 -15.52 9.97 13.72
C PRO A 136 -16.04 9.89 12.27
N LEU A 137 -16.89 10.83 11.83
CA LEU A 137 -17.42 10.86 10.47
C LEU A 137 -16.33 10.97 9.41
N GLY A 138 -15.20 11.63 9.69
CA GLY A 138 -14.12 11.77 8.70
C GLY A 138 -13.51 10.42 8.30
N LEU A 139 -13.23 9.58 9.30
CA LEU A 139 -12.73 8.21 9.09
C LEU A 139 -13.79 7.32 8.43
N LEU A 140 -15.07 7.47 8.78
CA LEU A 140 -16.17 6.73 8.17
C LEU A 140 -16.34 7.08 6.69
N LEU A 141 -16.33 8.37 6.35
CA LEU A 141 -16.39 8.85 4.96
C LEU A 141 -15.20 8.32 4.15
N TRP A 142 -14.01 8.32 4.74
CA TRP A 142 -12.84 7.74 4.10
C TRP A 142 -13.00 6.23 3.87
N ALA A 143 -13.45 5.48 4.88
CA ALA A 143 -13.74 4.05 4.77
C ALA A 143 -14.78 3.76 3.68
N ALA A 144 -15.83 4.58 3.60
CA ALA A 144 -16.87 4.46 2.57
C ALA A 144 -16.30 4.69 1.17
N GLY A 145 -15.51 5.74 0.98
CA GLY A 145 -14.82 6.01 -0.29
C GLY A 145 -13.85 4.90 -0.69
N ALA A 146 -13.03 4.42 0.26
CA ALA A 146 -12.13 3.30 0.04
C ALA A 146 -12.88 2.02 -0.35
N THR A 147 -14.00 1.72 0.32
CA THR A 147 -14.85 0.57 0.04
C THR A 147 -15.47 0.67 -1.35
N ALA A 148 -16.05 1.82 -1.70
CA ALA A 148 -16.62 2.06 -3.02
C ALA A 148 -15.59 1.84 -4.14
N THR A 149 -14.39 2.42 -4.00
CA THR A 149 -13.31 2.22 -4.96
C THR A 149 -12.86 0.76 -5.01
N ALA A 150 -12.75 0.08 -3.87
CA ALA A 150 -12.39 -1.34 -3.83
C ALA A 150 -13.42 -2.23 -4.54
N LEU A 151 -14.71 -1.93 -4.44
CA LEU A 151 -15.78 -2.66 -5.12
C LEU A 151 -15.75 -2.44 -6.64
N VAL A 152 -15.53 -1.20 -7.09
CA VAL A 152 -15.48 -0.84 -8.51
C VAL A 152 -14.22 -1.43 -9.17
N VAL A 153 -13.06 -1.21 -8.56
CA VAL A 153 -11.76 -1.58 -9.13
C VAL A 153 -11.42 -3.05 -8.87
N ARG A 154 -12.04 -3.68 -7.87
CA ARG A 154 -11.82 -5.09 -7.47
C ARG A 154 -10.34 -5.40 -7.17
N SER A 155 -9.65 -4.47 -6.51
CA SER A 155 -8.25 -4.65 -6.08
C SER A 155 -8.16 -5.15 -4.64
N ARG A 156 -7.28 -6.13 -4.40
CA ARG A 156 -6.96 -6.60 -3.04
C ARG A 156 -6.33 -5.51 -2.19
N ALA A 157 -5.45 -4.69 -2.77
CA ALA A 157 -4.78 -3.61 -2.04
C ALA A 157 -5.81 -2.58 -1.54
N LEU A 158 -6.75 -2.18 -2.40
CA LEU A 158 -7.83 -1.25 -2.03
C LEU A 158 -8.78 -1.84 -1.00
N ALA A 159 -9.12 -3.12 -1.11
CA ALA A 159 -9.94 -3.81 -0.12
C ALA A 159 -9.24 -3.86 1.26
N THR A 160 -7.95 -4.16 1.29
CA THR A 160 -7.15 -4.11 2.52
C THR A 160 -7.14 -2.70 3.11
N THR A 161 -6.94 -1.67 2.30
CA THR A 161 -7.01 -0.27 2.76
C THR A 161 -8.38 0.07 3.33
N ALA A 162 -9.47 -0.33 2.67
CA ALA A 162 -10.83 -0.11 3.16
C ALA A 162 -11.06 -0.74 4.53
N VAL A 163 -10.64 -2.00 4.71
CA VAL A 163 -10.74 -2.71 5.99
C VAL A 163 -9.90 -2.05 7.07
N LEU A 164 -8.67 -1.65 6.76
CA LEU A 164 -7.78 -0.96 7.72
C LEU A 164 -8.39 0.36 8.20
N VAL A 165 -8.90 1.18 7.28
CA VAL A 165 -9.50 2.48 7.62
C VAL A 165 -10.80 2.28 8.41
N PHE A 166 -11.64 1.31 8.02
CA PHE A 166 -12.84 0.98 8.78
C PHE A 166 -12.51 0.48 10.19
N THR A 167 -11.47 -0.35 10.35
CA THR A 167 -11.01 -0.81 11.66
C THR A 167 -10.49 0.34 12.51
N ALA A 168 -9.78 1.30 11.91
CA ALA A 168 -9.34 2.51 12.60
C ALA A 168 -10.54 3.36 13.07
N TRP A 169 -11.59 3.49 12.25
CA TRP A 169 -12.84 4.14 12.65
C TRP A 169 -13.47 3.45 13.86
N VAL A 170 -13.65 2.12 13.80
CA VAL A 170 -14.21 1.33 14.91
C VAL A 170 -13.40 1.53 16.19
N GLY A 171 -12.07 1.45 16.12
CA GLY A 171 -11.20 1.65 17.28
C GLY A 171 -11.30 3.05 17.87
N PHE A 172 -11.44 4.07 17.02
CA PHE A 172 -11.64 5.45 17.46
C PHE A 172 -12.99 5.64 18.16
N GLU A 173 -14.08 5.09 17.59
CA GLU A 173 -15.42 5.13 18.18
C GLU A 173 -15.46 4.44 19.56
N PHE A 174 -14.85 3.25 19.67
CA PHE A 174 -14.75 2.55 20.96
C PHE A 174 -13.87 3.30 21.97
N GLY A 175 -12.81 3.97 21.53
CA GLY A 175 -11.98 4.80 22.39
C GLY A 175 -12.71 6.05 22.92
N LEU A 176 -13.70 6.56 22.20
CA LEU A 176 -14.57 7.65 22.66
C LEU A 176 -15.67 7.20 23.64
N ALA A 177 -16.02 5.91 23.62
CA ALA A 177 -17.05 5.34 24.47
C ALA A 177 -16.56 4.94 25.89
N LEU A 178 -15.25 5.03 26.15
CA LEU A 178 -14.58 4.75 27.43
C LEU A 178 -14.17 6.04 28.13
#